data_AF-A0A914YGH1-F1
#
_entry.id   AF-A0A914YGH1-F1
#
_cell.length_a   1.000
_cell.length_b   1.000
_cell.length_c   1.000
_cell.angle_alpha   90.00
_cell.angle_beta   90.00
_cell.angle_gamma   90.00
#
_symmetry.space_group_name_H-M   'P 1'
#
loop_
_entity.id
_entity.type
_entity.pdbx_description
1 polymer ?
#
loop_
_entity_poly.entity_id
_entity_poly.type
_entity_poly.pdbx_seq_one_letter_code
_entity_poly.pdbx_strand_id
1 'polypeptide(L)'
;MELLKFFDKYDFQSLKDDLEAELISEIDESNVCLLTNCSLLSNASKLEEESAEFLQHCLKTSNPVADFDLLDKNFAMNLLKNSFYHVSK
;
A
#
# COMPACT_ATOMS: atom_id res chain seq x y z
N MET A 1 8.18 -8.77 5.06
CA MET A 1 8.75 -7.45 5.39
C MET A 1 10.28 -7.39 5.29
N GLU A 2 11.02 -8.31 5.92
CA GLU A 2 12.50 -8.26 5.89
C GLU A 2 13.09 -8.55 4.49
N LEU A 3 12.40 -9.33 3.65
CA LEU A 3 12.87 -9.66 2.30
C LEU A 3 12.90 -8.46 1.33
N LEU A 4 11.86 -7.60 1.30
CA LEU A 4 11.87 -6.41 0.43
C LEU A 4 13.02 -5.47 0.78
N LYS A 5 13.24 -5.22 2.08
CA LYS A 5 14.37 -4.43 2.57
C LYS A 5 15.72 -5.08 2.26
N PHE A 6 15.77 -6.41 2.21
CA PHE A 6 16.97 -7.13 1.82
C PHE A 6 17.27 -6.95 0.33
N PHE A 7 16.28 -7.07 -0.55
CA PHE A 7 16.51 -6.91 -1.99
C PHE A 7 16.90 -5.49 -2.39
N ASP A 8 16.30 -4.48 -1.76
CA ASP A 8 16.71 -3.08 -1.90
C ASP A 8 18.18 -2.83 -1.56
N LYS A 9 18.72 -3.58 -0.59
CA LYS A 9 20.08 -3.40 -0.10
C LYS A 9 21.14 -4.10 -0.95
N TYR A 10 20.77 -5.16 -1.68
CA TYR A 10 21.73 -6.05 -2.35
C TYR A 10 21.54 -6.13 -3.88
N ASP A 11 20.77 -5.20 -4.47
CA ASP A 11 20.64 -5.01 -5.94
C ASP A 11 20.09 -6.24 -6.70
N PHE A 12 19.19 -6.99 -6.06
CA PHE A 12 18.50 -8.14 -6.64
C PHE A 12 17.18 -7.73 -7.30
N GLN A 13 17.26 -6.91 -8.35
CA GLN A 13 16.08 -6.28 -8.94
C GLN A 13 15.01 -7.28 -9.41
N SER A 14 15.36 -8.38 -10.10
CA SER A 14 14.33 -9.31 -10.59
C SER A 14 13.56 -10.01 -9.47
N LEU A 15 14.24 -10.30 -8.35
CA LEU A 15 13.62 -10.96 -7.21
C LEU A 15 12.77 -9.99 -6.38
N LYS A 16 13.13 -8.69 -6.40
CA LYS A 16 12.28 -7.63 -5.89
C LYS A 16 10.99 -7.53 -6.72
N ASP A 17 11.11 -7.53 -8.05
CA ASP A 17 9.96 -7.45 -8.95
C ASP A 17 9.01 -8.65 -8.78
N ASP A 18 9.56 -9.86 -8.68
CA ASP A 18 8.78 -11.09 -8.43
C ASP A 18 8.06 -11.02 -7.06
N LEU A 19 8.75 -10.52 -6.03
CA LEU A 19 8.16 -10.36 -4.70
C LEU A 19 7.07 -9.28 -4.67
N GLU A 20 7.27 -8.16 -5.37
CA GLU A 20 6.22 -7.14 -5.51
C GLU A 20 4.99 -7.73 -6.21
N ALA A 21 5.17 -8.49 -7.28
CA ALA A 21 4.05 -9.12 -8.00
C ALA A 21 3.25 -10.09 -7.10
N GLU A 22 3.93 -10.92 -6.32
CA GLU A 22 3.29 -11.85 -5.37
C GLU A 22 2.52 -11.10 -4.28
N LEU A 23 3.11 -10.03 -3.72
CA LEU A 23 2.45 -9.24 -2.68
C LEU A 23 1.25 -8.48 -3.23
N ILE A 24 1.29 -8.03 -4.48
CA ILE A 24 0.17 -7.38 -5.16
C ILE A 24 -1.01 -8.34 -5.34
N SER A 25 -0.76 -9.60 -5.72
CA SER A 25 -1.84 -10.59 -5.89
C SER A 25 -2.56 -10.96 -4.59
N GLU A 26 -1.93 -10.69 -3.46
CA GLU A 26 -2.44 -11.03 -2.13
C GLU A 26 -3.03 -9.80 -1.39
N ILE A 27 -3.13 -8.62 -2.04
CA ILE A 27 -3.71 -7.44 -1.38
C ILE A 27 -5.18 -7.69 -1.02
N ASP A 28 -5.52 -7.44 0.24
CA ASP A 28 -6.89 -7.50 0.76
C ASP A 28 -7.12 -6.46 1.89
N GLU A 29 -8.35 -6.39 2.41
CA GLU A 29 -8.71 -5.47 3.49
C GLU A 29 -7.96 -5.71 4.82
N SER A 30 -7.42 -6.92 5.02
CA SER A 30 -6.70 -7.30 6.23
C SER A 30 -5.23 -6.89 6.21
N ASN A 31 -4.64 -6.70 5.02
CA ASN A 31 -3.20 -6.48 4.88
C ASN A 31 -2.83 -5.19 4.13
N VAL A 32 -3.77 -4.53 3.44
CA VAL A 32 -3.46 -3.40 2.56
C VAL A 32 -2.70 -2.27 3.27
N CYS A 33 -3.11 -1.90 4.50
CA CYS A 33 -2.44 -0.85 5.27
C CYS A 33 -0.97 -1.19 5.59
N LEU A 34 -0.71 -2.46 5.91
CA LEU A 34 0.63 -2.95 6.19
C LEU A 34 1.47 -2.98 4.91
N LEU A 35 0.91 -3.46 3.80
CA LEU A 35 1.60 -3.50 2.50
C LEU A 35 1.95 -2.10 1.98
N THR A 36 1.04 -1.12 2.13
CA THR A 36 1.32 0.28 1.77
C THR A 36 2.44 0.88 2.61
N ASN A 37 2.46 0.65 3.92
CA ASN A 37 3.58 1.10 4.75
C ASN A 37 4.89 0.40 4.37
N CYS A 38 4.83 -0.87 4.01
CA CYS A 38 6.01 -1.62 3.59
C CYS A 38 6.60 -1.06 2.30
N SER A 39 5.76 -0.80 1.30
CA SER A 39 6.21 -0.31 0.00
C SER A 39 6.86 1.06 0.09
N LEU A 40 6.32 1.96 0.92
CA LEU A 40 6.92 3.26 1.23
C LEU A 40 8.31 3.13 1.89
N LEU A 41 8.54 2.09 2.69
CA LEU A 41 9.82 1.86 3.38
C LEU A 41 10.86 1.15 2.51
N SER A 42 10.45 0.45 1.45
CA SER A 42 11.31 -0.36 0.58
C SER A 42 11.29 0.09 -0.87
N ASN A 43 10.96 1.36 -1.13
CA ASN A 43 10.89 1.95 -2.48
C ASN A 43 10.26 0.99 -3.51
N ALA A 44 9.18 0.30 -3.14
CA ALA A 44 8.52 -0.71 -3.94
C ALA A 44 7.37 -0.04 -4.67
N SER A 45 7.70 0.72 -5.72
CA SER A 45 6.78 1.70 -6.31
C SER A 45 5.50 1.06 -6.86
N LYS A 46 5.58 -0.16 -7.37
CA LYS A 46 4.41 -0.84 -7.94
C LYS A 46 3.49 -1.34 -6.83
N LEU A 47 4.06 -1.93 -5.79
CA LEU A 47 3.30 -2.30 -4.59
C LEU A 47 2.68 -1.08 -3.90
N GLU A 48 3.38 0.06 -3.86
CA GLU A 48 2.85 1.32 -3.34
C GLU A 48 1.60 1.77 -4.12
N GLU A 49 1.69 1.82 -5.45
CA GLU A 49 0.60 2.22 -6.33
C GLU A 49 -0.64 1.33 -6.15
N GLU A 50 -0.48 0.01 -6.30
CA GLU A 50 -1.58 -0.96 -6.25
C GLU A 50 -2.24 -1.00 -4.85
N SER A 51 -1.43 -0.97 -3.78
CA SER A 51 -1.99 -0.96 -2.41
C SER A 51 -2.68 0.36 -2.08
N ALA A 52 -2.19 1.50 -2.56
CA ALA A 52 -2.83 2.79 -2.38
C ALA A 52 -4.17 2.88 -3.14
N GLU A 53 -4.23 2.34 -4.36
CA GLU A 53 -5.46 2.26 -5.14
C GLU A 53 -6.52 1.37 -4.47
N PHE A 54 -6.12 0.19 -4.00
CA PHE A 54 -7.00 -0.71 -3.26
C PHE A 54 -7.52 -0.06 -1.98
N LEU A 55 -6.63 0.55 -1.18
CA LEU A 55 -7.01 1.24 0.05
C LEU A 55 -8.00 2.38 -0.24
N GLN A 56 -7.78 3.15 -1.31
CA GLN A 56 -8.72 4.18 -1.73
C GLN A 56 -10.07 3.60 -2.14
N HIS A 57 -10.08 2.44 -2.82
CA HIS A 57 -11.32 1.73 -3.14
C HIS A 57 -12.09 1.35 -1.88
N CYS A 58 -11.43 0.75 -0.88
CA CYS A 58 -12.05 0.38 0.39
C CYS A 58 -12.67 1.59 1.11
N LEU A 59 -11.96 2.73 1.16
CA LEU A 59 -12.51 3.94 1.76
C LEU A 59 -13.74 4.48 1.02
N LYS A 60 -13.74 4.42 -0.31
CA LYS A 60 -14.88 4.84 -1.14
C LYS A 60 -16.09 3.93 -0.95
N THR A 61 -15.88 2.63 -0.78
CA THR A 61 -16.96 1.65 -0.56
C THR A 61 -17.35 1.49 0.91
N SER A 62 -16.68 2.20 1.82
CA SER A 62 -16.84 2.04 3.28
C SER A 62 -16.53 0.62 3.77
N ASN A 63 -15.67 -0.10 3.04
CA ASN A 63 -15.15 -1.38 3.51
C ASN A 63 -14.17 -1.13 4.68
N PRO A 64 -14.33 -1.84 5.80
CA PRO A 64 -13.39 -1.73 6.90
C PRO A 64 -12.04 -2.29 6.45
N VAL A 65 -10.98 -1.55 6.75
CA VAL A 65 -9.59 -2.00 6.55
C VAL A 65 -8.94 -2.17 7.91
N ALA A 66 -8.17 -3.25 8.07
CA ALA A 66 -7.41 -3.50 9.29
C ALA A 66 -6.23 -2.51 9.40
N ASP A 67 -5.80 -2.26 10.63
CA ASP A 67 -4.55 -1.55 10.92
C ASP A 67 -4.41 -0.16 10.26
N PHE A 68 -5.53 0.51 9.98
CA PHE A 68 -5.54 1.84 9.38
C PHE A 68 -4.83 2.88 10.25
N ASP A 69 -4.87 2.69 11.57
CA ASP A 69 -4.17 3.49 12.57
C ASP A 69 -2.63 3.35 12.50
N LEU A 70 -2.13 2.31 11.82
CA LEU A 70 -0.70 2.11 11.60
C LEU A 70 -0.17 2.88 10.38
N LEU A 71 -1.03 3.40 9.49
CA LEU A 71 -0.59 4.19 8.34
C LEU A 71 0.12 5.46 8.78
N ASP A 72 1.14 5.87 8.01
CA ASP A 72 1.72 7.19 8.20
C ASP A 72 0.63 8.26 8.16
N LYS A 73 0.65 9.15 9.16
CA LYS A 73 -0.40 10.16 9.35
C LYS A 73 -0.55 11.08 8.14
N ASN A 74 0.56 11.47 7.51
CA ASN A 74 0.50 12.36 6.34
C ASN A 74 -0.05 11.61 5.14
N PHE A 75 0.37 10.36 4.95
CA PHE A 75 -0.16 9.49 3.91
C PHE A 75 -1.68 9.27 4.08
N ALA A 76 -2.13 8.85 5.27
CA ALA A 76 -3.54 8.67 5.58
C ALA A 76 -4.36 9.94 5.33
N MET A 77 -3.86 11.11 5.76
CA MET A 77 -4.52 12.40 5.52
C MET A 77 -4.62 12.75 4.04
N ASN A 78 -3.59 12.46 3.24
CA ASN A 78 -3.63 12.66 1.79
C ASN A 78 -4.62 11.72 1.11
N LEU A 79 -4.63 10.45 1.54
CA LEU A 79 -5.52 9.44 1.00
C LEU A 79 -6.98 9.78 1.30
N LEU A 80 -7.30 10.21 2.53
CA LEU A 80 -8.64 10.67 2.92
C LEU A 80 -9.08 11.88 2.08
N LYS A 81 -8.23 12.89 1.91
CA LYS A 81 -8.55 14.05 1.05
C LYS A 81 -8.96 13.57 -0.35
N ASN A 82 -8.14 12.74 -0.98
CA ASN A 82 -8.38 12.26 -2.34
C ASN A 82 -9.58 11.30 -2.45
N SER A 83 -9.95 10.63 -1.35
CA SER A 83 -11.09 9.70 -1.31
C SER A 83 -12.44 10.41 -1.22
N PHE A 84 -12.50 11.59 -0.57
CA PHE A 84 -13.75 12.32 -0.33
C PHE A 84 -14.01 13.49 -1.29
N TYR A 85 -13.07 13.85 -2.17
CA TYR A 85 -13.22 14.97 -3.11
C TYR A 85 -14.29 14.80 -4.20
N HIS A 86 -14.95 13.64 -4.30
CA HIS A 86 -16.05 13.40 -5.25
C HIS A 86 -17.47 13.43 -4.65
N VAL A 87 -17.65 13.70 -3.35
CA VAL A 87 -18.98 13.69 -2.72
C VAL A 87 -19.63 15.09 -2.67
N SER A 88 -19.15 16.06 -3.45
CA SER A 88 -19.74 17.40 -3.51
C SER A 88 -20.08 17.80 -4.95
N LYS A 89 -21.24 17.32 -5.43
CA LYS A 89 -22.03 17.98 -6.49
C LYS A 89 -23.51 17.81 -6.21
#